data_AF-A0A957ZBF4-F1
#
_entry.id   AF-A0A957ZBF4-F1
#
_cell.length_a   1.000
_cell.length_b   1.000
_cell.length_c   1.000
_cell.angle_alpha   90.00
_cell.angle_beta   90.00
_cell.angle_gamma   90.00
#
_symmetry.space_group_name_H-M   'P 1'
#
loop_
_entity.id
_entity.type
_entity.pdbx_description
1 polymer ?
#
loop_
_entity_poly.entity_id
_entity_poly.type
_entity_poly.pdbx_seq_one_letter_code
_entity_poly.pdbx_strand_id
1 'polypeptide(L)'
;ERNESELTITPPAPLAAGDTFVVTVAYSGVPQEISDTVASGWTVAENGAYVLSEPNVAKNWFPSNNHPRDKASYTFRVTVPEPYNVAANGLPSDPIDNGDTTTYEFTANDPMATYLATVNIDQFERQDLTGPNDLPIINYLTKEGSAETRAPFAQYAEMIEAFSERFGPYPFEVAGVIQVGQGLGVALETQTRPVFGTGTSEKTVAHELAHQWFGDYVSLKGWNDIWLKEGFAKYSEGLWQEHKEGRAALDAWVVSNFESLMGVTYVVKPQFATYLDSMEAPAVTVSAEDVAALLALPMITVTDGAVTSTVLTAAEIDSVVAQVPAAGILNRDLGPLLEPLPFEAWKLTWNQAAALRTHVGIKQEASDFDLIVSIFAPPPDSVQSADPSVMYSPGVYNRGALAMHALRLRVGDETFFAIVQSYFERFGGGVAGSDDLAAVAAEVSGEDLSDFFAAWLKDPLMPDIPEMGLYKEDYR
;
A
#
# COMPACT_ATOMS: atom_id res chain seq x y z
N GLU A 1 -21.87 20.32 18.47
CA GLU A 1 -21.81 19.20 19.43
C GLU A 1 -20.75 18.21 18.97
N ARG A 2 -19.95 17.64 19.87
CA ARG A 2 -18.96 16.62 19.52
C ARG A 2 -19.35 15.31 20.19
N ASN A 3 -19.38 14.23 19.43
CA ASN A 3 -19.56 12.87 19.91
C ASN A 3 -18.43 12.01 19.36
N GLU A 4 -17.54 11.52 20.22
CA GLU A 4 -16.32 10.79 19.84
C GLU A 4 -15.50 11.51 18.73
N SER A 5 -15.52 10.96 17.51
CA SER A 5 -14.81 11.47 16.33
C SER A 5 -15.66 12.35 15.42
N GLU A 6 -16.94 12.55 15.72
CA GLU A 6 -17.87 13.34 14.91
C GLU A 6 -18.13 14.73 15.51
N LEU A 7 -18.17 15.74 14.65
CA LEU A 7 -18.54 17.11 14.98
C LEU A 7 -19.85 17.48 14.27
N THR A 8 -20.93 17.66 15.03
CA THR A 8 -22.23 18.14 14.53
C THR A 8 -22.31 19.67 14.63
N ILE A 9 -22.63 20.32 13.52
CA ILE A 9 -22.77 21.78 13.41
C ILE A 9 -24.20 22.11 12.98
N THR A 10 -24.95 22.77 13.86
CA THR A 10 -26.33 23.17 13.59
C THR A 10 -26.35 24.65 13.18
N PRO A 11 -26.70 24.98 11.92
CA PRO A 11 -26.82 26.37 11.49
C PRO A 11 -28.01 27.06 12.19
N PRO A 12 -27.97 28.39 12.39
CA PRO A 12 -29.04 29.13 13.06
C PRO A 12 -30.34 29.20 12.24
N ALA A 13 -30.28 28.93 10.95
CA ALA A 13 -31.41 28.81 10.04
C ALA A 13 -31.27 27.55 9.17
N PRO A 14 -32.38 26.95 8.71
CA PRO A 14 -32.33 25.86 7.75
C PRO A 14 -31.57 26.26 6.48
N LEU A 15 -30.70 25.38 5.98
CA LEU A 15 -30.01 25.55 4.70
C LEU A 15 -30.89 24.98 3.59
N ALA A 16 -31.07 25.71 2.49
CA ALA A 16 -31.72 25.18 1.31
C ALA A 16 -30.76 24.31 0.49
N ALA A 17 -31.30 23.40 -0.32
CA ALA A 17 -30.49 22.57 -1.21
C ALA A 17 -29.74 23.46 -2.22
N GLY A 18 -28.41 23.32 -2.27
CA GLY A 18 -27.53 24.12 -3.12
C GLY A 18 -26.95 25.38 -2.47
N ASP A 19 -27.36 25.71 -1.25
CA ASP A 19 -26.77 26.85 -0.52
C ASP A 19 -25.30 26.61 -0.17
N THR A 20 -24.48 27.65 -0.33
CA THR A 20 -23.11 27.67 0.20
C THR A 20 -23.10 28.34 1.58
N PHE A 21 -22.38 27.74 2.52
CA PHE A 21 -22.16 28.29 3.85
C PHE A 21 -20.71 28.06 4.28
N VAL A 22 -20.24 28.85 5.25
CA VAL A 22 -18.88 28.75 5.77
C VAL A 22 -18.94 28.23 7.19
N VAL A 23 -18.12 27.23 7.46
CA VAL A 23 -17.85 26.72 8.80
C VAL A 23 -16.45 27.14 9.20
N THR A 24 -16.31 27.73 10.38
CA THR A 24 -15.00 27.98 11.00
C THR A 24 -14.90 27.17 12.27
N VAL A 25 -13.93 26.25 12.33
CA VAL A 25 -13.64 25.44 13.51
C VAL A 25 -12.28 25.86 14.04
N ALA A 26 -12.25 26.37 15.28
CA ALA A 26 -11.02 26.61 16.02
C ALA A 26 -10.81 25.46 17.01
N TYR A 27 -9.64 24.83 16.97
CA TYR A 27 -9.26 23.75 17.87
C TYR A 27 -7.76 23.85 18.20
N SER A 28 -7.37 23.23 19.30
CA SER A 28 -5.99 23.09 19.70
C SER A 28 -5.80 21.76 20.43
N GLY A 29 -4.58 21.26 20.43
CA GLY A 29 -4.22 20.01 21.07
C GLY A 29 -2.73 19.76 20.92
N VAL A 30 -2.22 18.80 21.69
CA VAL A 30 -0.89 18.23 21.46
C VAL A 30 -1.13 17.00 20.59
N PRO A 31 -0.53 16.91 19.39
CA PRO A 31 -0.49 15.67 18.64
C PRO A 31 -0.19 14.48 19.54
N GLN A 32 -1.08 13.50 19.54
CA GLN A 32 -0.81 12.21 20.15
C GLN A 32 -0.67 11.23 19.01
N GLU A 33 0.34 10.38 19.08
CA GLU A 33 0.44 9.26 18.16
C GLU A 33 -0.77 8.35 18.41
N ILE A 34 -1.68 8.30 17.44
CA ILE A 34 -2.79 7.35 17.44
C ILE A 34 -2.33 6.20 16.57
N SER A 35 -1.78 5.15 17.20
CA SER A 35 -1.45 3.92 16.51
C SER A 35 -2.75 3.19 16.17
N ASP A 36 -3.23 3.42 14.95
CA ASP A 36 -4.17 2.54 14.28
C ASP A 36 -3.49 2.07 12.98
N THR A 37 -2.89 0.88 13.04
CA THR A 37 -2.33 0.08 11.94
C THR A 37 -1.10 0.60 11.16
N VAL A 38 -1.20 1.67 10.34
CA VAL A 38 -0.17 2.03 9.32
C VAL A 38 0.23 3.52 9.33
N ALA A 39 -0.61 4.42 9.85
CA ALA A 39 -0.33 5.85 9.94
C ALA A 39 -0.98 6.49 11.18
N SER A 40 -0.32 7.47 11.79
CA SER A 40 -0.72 8.03 13.09
C SER A 40 -1.26 9.47 13.04
N GLY A 41 -1.47 10.02 11.84
CA GLY A 41 -1.80 11.43 11.67
C GLY A 41 -0.54 12.24 11.90
N TRP A 42 -0.53 13.15 12.87
CA TRP A 42 0.71 13.79 13.30
C TRP A 42 1.64 12.79 13.98
N THR A 43 2.81 12.57 13.37
CA THR A 43 3.91 11.81 13.95
C THR A 43 5.06 12.76 14.27
N VAL A 44 5.58 12.68 15.51
CA VAL A 44 6.74 13.46 15.94
C VAL A 44 8.00 12.66 15.63
N ALA A 45 8.90 13.25 14.85
CA ALA A 45 10.22 12.70 14.56
C ALA A 45 11.28 13.44 15.38
N GLU A 46 12.51 12.93 15.41
CA GLU A 46 13.61 13.54 16.18
C GLU A 46 13.85 15.01 15.81
N ASN A 47 13.69 15.35 14.52
CA ASN A 47 13.96 16.68 13.98
C ASN A 47 12.74 17.36 13.35
N GLY A 48 11.52 17.00 13.78
CA GLY A 48 10.32 17.63 13.23
C GLY A 48 9.03 16.85 13.48
N ALA A 49 8.08 17.03 12.57
CA ALA A 49 6.82 16.31 12.58
C ALA A 49 6.31 16.13 11.16
N TYR A 50 5.65 15.02 10.87
CA TYR A 50 5.07 14.74 9.56
C TYR A 50 3.64 14.24 9.72
N VAL A 51 2.84 14.32 8.65
CA VAL A 51 1.45 13.89 8.66
C VAL A 51 1.18 12.91 7.53
N LEU A 52 0.73 11.72 7.90
CA LEU A 52 0.21 10.69 7.01
C LEU A 52 -1.27 10.44 7.33
N SER A 53 -2.14 10.53 6.33
CA SER A 53 -3.59 10.62 6.54
C SER A 53 -4.38 9.38 6.11
N GLU A 54 -3.79 8.48 5.31
CA GLU A 54 -4.43 7.24 4.86
C GLU A 54 -4.51 6.16 5.97
N PRO A 55 -5.59 5.37 6.07
CA PRO A 55 -6.86 5.47 5.34
C PRO A 55 -7.81 6.50 5.92
N ASN A 56 -7.90 6.59 7.25
CA ASN A 56 -8.95 7.38 7.90
C ASN A 56 -8.40 8.29 9.00
N VAL A 57 -7.16 8.77 8.85
CA VAL A 57 -6.41 9.44 9.91
C VAL A 57 -6.45 10.96 9.80
N ALA A 58 -6.90 11.52 8.67
CA ALA A 58 -7.09 12.96 8.49
C ALA A 58 -7.93 13.62 9.61
N LYS A 59 -8.97 12.92 10.08
CA LYS A 59 -9.85 13.33 11.19
C LYS A 59 -9.11 13.63 12.50
N ASN A 60 -7.89 13.11 12.68
CA ASN A 60 -7.10 13.28 13.88
C ASN A 60 -6.31 14.60 13.91
N TRP A 61 -6.22 15.31 12.77
CA TRP A 61 -5.47 16.57 12.71
C TRP A 61 -6.25 17.74 12.12
N PHE A 62 -7.32 17.52 11.35
CA PHE A 62 -8.28 18.58 11.00
C PHE A 62 -9.73 18.08 10.82
N PRO A 63 -10.74 18.89 11.18
CA PRO A 63 -12.14 18.57 10.92
C PRO A 63 -12.43 18.52 9.42
N SER A 64 -13.03 17.42 8.96
CA SER A 64 -13.40 17.20 7.56
C SER A 64 -14.51 16.16 7.44
N ASN A 65 -15.16 16.11 6.28
CA ASN A 65 -15.88 14.91 5.86
C ASN A 65 -14.85 13.89 5.38
N ASN A 66 -14.37 13.07 6.31
CA ASN A 66 -13.23 12.19 6.06
C ASN A 66 -13.62 10.96 5.23
N HIS A 67 -13.79 11.14 3.92
CA HIS A 67 -14.16 10.08 2.98
C HIS A 67 -13.45 10.30 1.64
N PRO A 68 -12.95 9.24 0.96
CA PRO A 68 -12.25 9.35 -0.34
C PRO A 68 -12.99 10.08 -1.47
N ARG A 69 -14.31 10.32 -1.32
CA ARG A 69 -15.17 10.93 -2.33
C ARG A 69 -15.37 12.43 -2.12
N ASP A 70 -15.15 12.94 -0.90
CA ASP A 70 -15.39 14.35 -0.58
C ASP A 70 -14.13 15.16 -0.87
N LYS A 71 -13.82 15.31 -2.16
CA LYS A 71 -12.65 16.04 -2.62
C LYS A 71 -12.89 17.55 -2.52
N ALA A 72 -11.87 18.30 -2.11
CA ALA A 72 -11.89 19.75 -2.03
C ALA A 72 -10.54 20.37 -2.43
N SER A 73 -10.52 21.66 -2.73
CA SER A 73 -9.26 22.43 -2.80
C SER A 73 -8.78 22.78 -1.39
N TYR A 74 -7.47 22.90 -1.18
CA TYR A 74 -6.88 23.19 0.13
C TYR A 74 -5.94 24.39 0.10
N THR A 75 -5.94 25.15 1.18
CA THR A 75 -4.87 26.12 1.49
C THR A 75 -4.32 25.82 2.86
N PHE A 76 -3.03 25.51 2.93
CA PHE A 76 -2.31 25.28 4.18
C PHE A 76 -1.57 26.56 4.56
N ARG A 77 -1.76 27.04 5.79
CA ARG A 77 -0.98 28.13 6.39
C ARG A 77 -0.40 27.63 7.70
N VAL A 78 0.91 27.46 7.73
CA VAL A 78 1.61 26.80 8.84
C VAL A 78 2.70 27.70 9.36
N THR A 79 2.66 28.03 10.64
CA THR A 79 3.65 28.89 11.31
C THR A 79 4.55 28.05 12.19
N VAL A 80 5.87 28.15 11.99
CA VAL A 80 6.88 27.39 12.74
C VAL A 80 7.99 28.32 13.25
N PRO A 81 8.65 28.00 14.39
CA PRO A 81 9.85 28.71 14.83
C PRO A 81 11.08 28.27 14.03
N GLU A 82 12.15 29.05 14.09
CA GLU A 82 13.47 28.60 13.65
C GLU A 82 13.93 27.36 14.45
N PRO A 83 14.69 26.41 13.85
CA PRO A 83 15.23 26.42 12.49
C PRO A 83 14.33 25.70 11.45
N TYR A 84 13.06 25.44 11.78
CA TYR A 84 12.18 24.60 10.96
C TYR A 84 11.59 25.34 9.75
N ASN A 85 11.25 24.57 8.73
CA ASN A 85 10.46 24.98 7.59
C ASN A 85 9.39 23.92 7.27
N VAL A 86 8.51 24.22 6.32
CA VAL A 86 7.30 23.42 6.05
C VAL A 86 7.28 22.95 4.61
N ALA A 87 6.78 21.73 4.39
CA ALA A 87 6.39 21.17 3.11
C ALA A 87 4.96 20.63 3.18
N ALA A 88 4.10 20.97 2.23
CA ALA A 88 2.72 20.50 2.14
C ALA A 88 2.30 20.28 0.68
N ASN A 89 1.05 19.85 0.41
CA ASN A 89 0.53 19.70 -0.96
C ASN A 89 0.38 21.07 -1.67
N GLY A 90 0.47 21.10 -3.01
CA GLY A 90 0.12 22.27 -3.84
C GLY A 90 1.23 23.33 -4.04
N LEU A 91 0.96 24.46 -4.69
CA LEU A 91 1.98 25.46 -4.99
C LEU A 91 2.40 26.24 -3.71
N PRO A 92 3.71 26.36 -3.43
CA PRO A 92 4.20 27.21 -2.34
C PRO A 92 4.20 28.69 -2.72
N SER A 93 3.83 29.55 -1.77
CA SER A 93 4.07 31.00 -1.83
C SER A 93 5.39 31.37 -1.14
N ASP A 94 5.82 32.63 -1.29
CA ASP A 94 6.96 33.16 -0.54
C ASP A 94 6.68 33.11 0.98
N PRO A 95 7.64 32.65 1.81
CA PRO A 95 7.45 32.62 3.27
C PRO A 95 7.28 34.01 3.86
N ILE A 96 6.44 34.10 4.90
CA ILE A 96 6.18 35.34 5.63
C ILE A 96 6.99 35.32 6.93
N ASP A 97 8.00 36.19 7.02
CA ASP A 97 8.78 36.41 8.23
C ASP A 97 7.96 37.21 9.26
N ASN A 98 7.73 36.63 10.44
CA ASN A 98 7.01 37.25 11.56
C ASN A 98 7.95 37.64 12.72
N GLY A 99 9.26 37.66 12.51
CA GLY A 99 10.28 37.85 13.55
C GLY A 99 10.72 36.52 14.15
N ASP A 100 10.09 36.10 15.25
CA ASP A 100 10.50 34.85 15.95
C ASP A 100 9.98 33.57 15.28
N THR A 101 9.12 33.70 14.26
CA THR A 101 8.51 32.59 13.53
C THR A 101 8.37 32.91 12.05
N THR A 102 8.22 31.89 11.21
CA THR A 102 7.93 32.04 9.77
C THR A 102 6.62 31.32 9.44
N THR A 103 5.76 31.95 8.64
CA THR A 103 4.55 31.32 8.08
C THR A 103 4.79 30.88 6.64
N TYR A 104 4.55 29.60 6.37
CA TYR A 104 4.57 29.02 5.04
C TYR A 104 3.13 28.81 4.54
N GLU A 105 2.88 29.17 3.29
CA GLU A 105 1.59 28.98 2.64
C GLU A 105 1.72 28.08 1.42
N PHE A 106 0.81 27.11 1.30
CA PHE A 106 0.68 26.23 0.14
C PHE A 106 -0.78 26.19 -0.33
N THR A 107 -0.99 26.23 -1.64
CA THR A 107 -2.33 26.15 -2.25
C THR A 107 -2.42 24.97 -3.20
N ALA A 108 -3.27 23.99 -2.89
CA ALA A 108 -3.64 22.89 -3.78
C ALA A 108 -4.99 23.23 -4.44
N ASN A 109 -4.93 23.72 -5.68
CA ASN A 109 -6.14 24.12 -6.42
C ASN A 109 -6.93 22.92 -6.94
N ASP A 110 -6.21 21.86 -7.32
CA ASP A 110 -6.81 20.61 -7.79
C ASP A 110 -7.53 19.90 -6.63
N PRO A 111 -8.79 19.44 -6.81
CA PRO A 111 -9.52 18.73 -5.77
C PRO A 111 -8.73 17.53 -5.25
N MET A 112 -8.63 17.42 -3.93
CA MET A 112 -7.87 16.39 -3.22
C MET A 112 -8.75 15.69 -2.19
N ALA A 113 -8.61 14.37 -2.03
CA ALA A 113 -9.28 13.63 -0.96
C ALA A 113 -8.57 13.87 0.39
N THR A 114 -9.31 13.79 1.51
CA THR A 114 -8.75 14.09 2.84
C THR A 114 -7.58 13.20 3.24
N TYR A 115 -7.53 11.95 2.77
CA TYR A 115 -6.46 10.99 3.08
C TYR A 115 -5.12 11.33 2.39
N LEU A 116 -5.14 12.21 1.39
CA LEU A 116 -3.96 12.66 0.63
C LEU A 116 -3.35 13.95 1.17
N ALA A 117 -4.04 14.61 2.10
CA ALA A 117 -3.57 15.84 2.71
C ALA A 117 -2.40 15.59 3.67
N THR A 118 -1.35 16.40 3.55
CA THR A 118 -0.15 16.32 4.38
C THR A 118 0.41 17.69 4.74
N VAL A 119 1.00 17.79 5.93
CA VAL A 119 1.84 18.89 6.38
C VAL A 119 3.05 18.28 7.06
N ASN A 120 4.24 18.69 6.62
CA ASN A 120 5.51 18.16 7.10
C ASN A 120 6.38 19.33 7.55
N ILE A 121 6.99 19.17 8.72
CA ILE A 121 7.82 20.14 9.40
C ILE A 121 9.16 19.45 9.66
N ASP A 122 10.23 20.00 9.09
CA ASP A 122 11.60 19.52 9.27
C ASP A 122 12.52 20.71 8.98
N GLN A 123 13.82 20.49 8.89
CA GLN A 123 14.74 21.38 8.22
C GLN A 123 14.95 20.87 6.79
N PHE A 124 14.09 21.26 5.87
CA PHE A 124 14.21 20.89 4.45
C PHE A 124 15.21 21.76 3.69
N GLU A 125 15.92 21.14 2.75
CA GLU A 125 16.56 21.75 1.59
C GLU A 125 15.58 21.67 0.41
N ARG A 126 15.15 22.85 -0.09
CA ARG A 126 14.30 22.93 -1.28
C ARG A 126 15.13 22.75 -2.55
N GLN A 127 14.66 21.91 -3.45
CA GLN A 127 15.22 21.72 -4.78
C GLN A 127 14.12 21.91 -5.83
N ASP A 128 14.31 22.89 -6.70
CA ASP A 128 13.41 23.18 -7.81
C ASP A 128 13.99 22.61 -9.11
N LEU A 129 13.19 21.81 -9.82
CA LEU A 129 13.49 21.22 -11.11
C LEU A 129 12.35 21.52 -12.10
N THR A 130 12.60 21.29 -13.38
CA THR A 130 11.59 21.39 -14.43
C THR A 130 11.39 20.00 -15.03
N GLY A 131 10.16 19.51 -14.99
CA GLY A 131 9.72 18.26 -15.59
C GLY A 131 9.29 18.42 -17.05
N PRO A 132 8.68 17.37 -17.64
CA PRO A 132 8.14 17.45 -18.99
C PRO A 132 7.05 18.55 -19.09
N ASN A 133 6.96 19.19 -20.27
CA ASN A 133 6.00 20.27 -20.54
C ASN A 133 6.04 21.45 -19.56
N ASP A 134 7.25 21.85 -19.13
CA ASP A 134 7.49 22.95 -18.18
C ASP A 134 6.84 22.74 -16.79
N LEU A 135 6.49 21.49 -16.44
CA LEU A 135 5.92 21.15 -15.13
C LEU A 135 6.89 21.53 -14.00
N PRO A 136 6.51 22.36 -13.03
CA PRO A 136 7.35 22.62 -11.88
C PRO A 136 7.44 21.38 -11.00
N ILE A 137 8.67 20.97 -10.66
CA ILE A 137 8.96 19.92 -9.70
C ILE A 137 9.63 20.58 -8.49
N ILE A 138 8.98 20.55 -7.33
CA ILE A 138 9.46 21.19 -6.09
C ILE A 138 9.64 20.12 -5.03
N ASN A 139 10.89 19.75 -4.80
CA ASN A 139 11.29 18.76 -3.81
C ASN A 139 11.65 19.44 -2.49
N TYR A 140 11.27 18.81 -1.38
CA TYR A 140 11.66 19.19 -0.02
C TYR A 140 12.40 18.02 0.59
N LEU A 141 13.73 18.13 0.69
CA LEU A 141 14.60 17.04 1.13
C LEU A 141 15.16 17.35 2.51
N THR A 142 15.02 16.44 3.48
CA THR A 142 15.59 16.64 4.81
C THR A 142 17.09 16.97 4.74
N LYS A 143 17.55 17.94 5.55
CA LYS A 143 18.97 18.32 5.65
C LYS A 143 19.86 17.16 6.11
N GLU A 144 19.30 16.17 6.77
CA GLU A 144 20.04 14.97 7.20
C GLU A 144 20.28 13.96 6.07
N GLY A 145 19.63 14.17 4.92
CA GLY A 145 19.75 13.29 3.76
C GLY A 145 21.15 13.31 3.16
N SER A 146 21.69 12.13 2.88
CA SER A 146 22.93 11.94 2.13
C SER A 146 22.66 11.86 0.62
N ALA A 147 23.72 11.93 -0.20
CA ALA A 147 23.62 11.70 -1.63
C ALA A 147 23.02 10.33 -1.98
N GLU A 148 23.30 9.29 -1.18
CA GLU A 148 22.74 7.95 -1.34
C GLU A 148 21.23 7.93 -1.10
N THR A 149 20.78 8.55 0.00
CA THR A 149 19.33 8.61 0.33
C THR A 149 18.54 9.49 -0.65
N ARG A 150 19.20 10.34 -1.42
CA ARG A 150 18.58 11.22 -2.44
C ARG A 150 18.65 10.64 -3.85
N ALA A 151 19.50 9.63 -4.07
CA ALA A 151 19.70 9.01 -5.38
C ALA A 151 18.40 8.45 -6.01
N PRO A 152 17.45 7.86 -5.25
CA PRO A 152 16.17 7.39 -5.80
C PRO A 152 15.34 8.47 -6.51
N PHE A 153 15.47 9.74 -6.12
CA PHE A 153 14.71 10.85 -6.71
C PHE A 153 15.37 11.44 -7.96
N ALA A 154 16.59 11.01 -8.31
CA ALA A 154 17.34 11.60 -9.42
C ALA A 154 16.62 11.43 -10.78
N GLN A 155 15.84 10.37 -10.93
CA GLN A 155 15.08 10.05 -12.15
C GLN A 155 13.61 10.51 -12.08
N TYR A 156 13.21 11.30 -11.07
CA TYR A 156 11.78 11.65 -10.87
C TYR A 156 11.15 12.34 -12.08
N ALA A 157 11.87 13.27 -12.72
CA ALA A 157 11.39 13.93 -13.93
C ALA A 157 11.23 12.97 -15.12
N GLU A 158 12.15 12.00 -15.27
CA GLU A 158 12.07 10.97 -16.32
C GLU A 158 10.91 10.00 -16.04
N MET A 159 10.69 9.62 -14.78
CA MET A 159 9.54 8.80 -14.42
C MET A 159 8.22 9.50 -14.73
N ILE A 160 8.12 10.82 -14.48
CA ILE A 160 6.93 11.60 -14.86
C ILE A 160 6.71 11.56 -16.37
N GLU A 161 7.76 11.71 -17.18
CA GLU A 161 7.66 11.62 -18.65
C GLU A 161 7.21 10.22 -19.08
N ALA A 162 7.89 9.17 -18.59
CA ALA A 162 7.60 7.78 -18.91
C ALA A 162 6.16 7.35 -18.54
N PHE A 163 5.64 7.82 -17.41
CA PHE A 163 4.26 7.58 -17.02
C PHE A 163 3.28 8.46 -17.79
N SER A 164 3.65 9.70 -18.10
CA SER A 164 2.80 10.59 -18.89
C SER A 164 2.54 10.07 -20.31
N GLU A 165 3.53 9.42 -20.93
CA GLU A 165 3.38 8.78 -22.24
C GLU A 165 2.37 7.64 -22.23
N ARG A 166 2.22 6.94 -21.09
CA ARG A 166 1.37 5.76 -20.94
C ARG A 166 -0.03 6.11 -20.42
N PHE A 167 -0.09 6.97 -19.41
CA PHE A 167 -1.31 7.28 -18.65
C PHE A 167 -2.00 8.56 -19.12
N GLY A 168 -1.30 9.40 -19.89
CA GLY A 168 -1.69 10.77 -20.20
C GLY A 168 -0.97 11.79 -19.30
N PRO A 169 -1.10 13.10 -19.57
CA PRO A 169 -0.33 14.15 -18.90
C PRO A 169 -0.38 14.07 -17.37
N TYR A 170 0.70 14.49 -16.71
CA TYR A 170 0.70 14.63 -15.24
C TYR A 170 -0.49 15.51 -14.79
N PRO A 171 -1.29 15.06 -13.82
CA PRO A 171 -2.63 15.62 -13.63
C PRO A 171 -2.68 16.90 -12.78
N PHE A 172 -1.59 17.30 -12.14
CA PHE A 172 -1.58 18.42 -11.19
C PHE A 172 -0.66 19.57 -11.62
N GLU A 173 -0.92 20.75 -11.08
CA GLU A 173 -0.17 21.99 -11.36
C GLU A 173 1.30 21.97 -10.91
N VAL A 174 1.67 21.06 -10.01
CA VAL A 174 3.02 20.90 -9.47
C VAL A 174 3.26 19.47 -9.05
N ALA A 175 4.47 18.98 -9.28
CA ALA A 175 4.96 17.70 -8.77
C ALA A 175 6.08 17.92 -7.75
N GLY A 176 6.52 16.85 -7.10
CA GLY A 176 7.70 16.86 -6.25
C GLY A 176 7.68 15.71 -5.27
N VAL A 177 8.66 15.71 -4.37
CA VAL A 177 8.74 14.74 -3.27
C VAL A 177 9.01 15.44 -1.95
N ILE A 178 8.57 14.84 -0.85
CA ILE A 178 8.97 15.23 0.50
C ILE A 178 9.78 14.08 1.09
N GLN A 179 11.07 14.29 1.36
CA GLN A 179 11.87 13.34 2.11
C GLN A 179 12.01 13.82 3.55
N VAL A 180 11.45 13.07 4.50
CA VAL A 180 11.59 13.34 5.95
C VAL A 180 12.76 12.56 6.54
N GLY A 181 13.28 13.02 7.68
CA GLY A 181 14.36 12.38 8.44
C GLY A 181 14.04 10.97 8.98
N GLN A 182 14.93 10.44 9.81
CA GLN A 182 14.77 9.11 10.43
C GLN A 182 13.42 8.99 11.15
N GLY A 183 12.74 7.84 11.00
CA GLY A 183 11.47 7.55 11.68
C GLY A 183 10.26 7.39 10.78
N LEU A 184 10.42 7.36 9.45
CA LEU A 184 9.37 6.99 8.51
C LEU A 184 9.68 5.63 7.87
N GLY A 185 8.98 4.58 8.31
CA GLY A 185 9.15 3.19 7.84
C GLY A 185 8.36 2.83 6.57
N VAL A 186 7.56 3.76 6.05
CA VAL A 186 6.69 3.58 4.86
C VAL A 186 6.83 4.79 3.92
N ALA A 187 6.35 4.68 2.68
CA ALA A 187 6.11 5.84 1.83
C ALA A 187 4.60 6.07 1.72
N LEU A 188 4.17 7.28 1.38
CA LEU A 188 2.76 7.58 1.14
C LEU A 188 2.59 8.57 0.00
N GLU A 189 1.60 8.33 -0.83
CA GLU A 189 1.34 8.97 -2.12
C GLU A 189 0.74 10.38 -2.07
N THR A 190 0.90 11.11 -0.98
CA THR A 190 0.19 12.37 -0.75
C THR A 190 0.22 13.30 -1.98
N GLN A 191 -0.96 13.73 -2.44
CA GLN A 191 -1.16 14.39 -3.73
C GLN A 191 -0.19 15.54 -3.99
N THR A 192 0.31 15.64 -5.22
CA THR A 192 1.38 16.54 -5.71
C THR A 192 2.78 16.26 -5.17
N ARG A 193 2.90 15.68 -3.97
CA ARG A 193 4.17 15.49 -3.29
C ARG A 193 4.17 14.28 -2.35
N PRO A 194 4.42 13.07 -2.85
CA PRO A 194 4.55 11.89 -1.99
C PRO A 194 5.63 12.05 -0.92
N VAL A 195 5.38 11.47 0.26
CA VAL A 195 6.28 11.50 1.42
C VAL A 195 7.10 10.21 1.50
N PHE A 196 8.41 10.36 1.71
CA PHE A 196 9.36 9.25 1.78
C PHE A 196 10.29 9.37 2.98
N GLY A 197 10.68 8.22 3.53
CA GLY A 197 11.80 8.12 4.47
C GLY A 197 13.16 8.07 3.76
N THR A 198 14.25 8.12 4.54
CA THR A 198 15.62 8.04 4.03
C THR A 198 16.01 6.67 3.45
N GLY A 199 15.25 5.61 3.76
CA GLY A 199 15.44 4.24 3.26
C GLY A 199 14.67 3.91 1.96
N THR A 200 14.12 4.91 1.28
CA THR A 200 13.31 4.68 0.06
C THR A 200 14.13 4.10 -1.09
N SER A 201 13.45 3.39 -1.99
CA SER A 201 14.04 2.82 -3.21
C SER A 201 13.48 3.49 -4.46
N GLU A 202 14.20 3.42 -5.57
CA GLU A 202 13.73 3.93 -6.87
C GLU A 202 12.39 3.29 -7.29
N LYS A 203 12.21 2.01 -6.96
CA LYS A 203 10.96 1.26 -7.15
C LYS A 203 9.81 1.86 -6.33
N THR A 204 10.05 2.20 -5.07
CA THR A 204 9.07 2.86 -4.21
C THR A 204 8.72 4.25 -4.77
N VAL A 205 9.71 5.00 -5.26
CA VAL A 205 9.46 6.30 -5.90
C VAL A 205 8.54 6.17 -7.13
N ALA A 206 8.75 5.14 -7.95
CA ALA A 206 7.86 4.85 -9.09
C ALA A 206 6.44 4.46 -8.65
N HIS A 207 6.31 3.66 -7.59
CA HIS A 207 5.01 3.29 -6.99
C HIS A 207 4.23 4.53 -6.54
N GLU A 208 4.85 5.37 -5.70
CA GLU A 208 4.19 6.57 -5.17
C GLU A 208 3.91 7.64 -6.23
N LEU A 209 4.76 7.74 -7.26
CA LEU A 209 4.49 8.64 -8.38
C LEU A 209 3.29 8.18 -9.22
N ALA A 210 3.13 6.87 -9.43
CA ALA A 210 1.99 6.36 -10.18
C ALA A 210 0.65 6.68 -9.51
N HIS A 211 0.62 6.71 -8.17
CA HIS A 211 -0.55 7.11 -7.42
C HIS A 211 -1.08 8.52 -7.74
N GLN A 212 -0.22 9.41 -8.25
CA GLN A 212 -0.63 10.74 -8.69
C GLN A 212 -1.72 10.68 -9.78
N TRP A 213 -1.73 9.62 -10.60
CA TRP A 213 -2.85 9.29 -11.48
C TRP A 213 -3.86 8.37 -10.79
N PHE A 214 -3.39 7.29 -10.17
CA PHE A 214 -4.21 6.21 -9.59
C PHE A 214 -4.39 6.35 -8.07
N GLY A 215 -5.51 6.92 -7.64
CA GLY A 215 -5.80 7.21 -6.22
C GLY A 215 -5.95 8.71 -5.98
N ASP A 216 -5.09 9.52 -6.59
CA ASP A 216 -5.12 10.97 -6.37
C ASP A 216 -6.01 11.68 -7.40
N TYR A 217 -5.63 11.60 -8.68
CA TYR A 217 -6.39 12.24 -9.74
C TYR A 217 -7.77 11.60 -9.88
N VAL A 218 -7.82 10.27 -9.87
CA VAL A 218 -9.06 9.51 -9.74
C VAL A 218 -9.05 8.77 -8.40
N SER A 219 -9.84 9.24 -7.45
CA SER A 219 -9.93 8.64 -6.12
C SER A 219 -11.02 7.56 -6.04
N LEU A 220 -11.05 6.85 -4.92
CA LEU A 220 -11.89 5.66 -4.75
C LEU A 220 -13.35 5.98 -4.41
N LYS A 221 -14.30 5.23 -4.98
CA LYS A 221 -15.71 5.23 -4.50
C LYS A 221 -15.79 4.80 -3.04
N GLY A 222 -14.98 3.83 -2.65
CA GLY A 222 -14.82 3.35 -1.28
C GLY A 222 -13.56 2.51 -1.12
N TRP A 223 -13.20 2.19 0.11
CA TRP A 223 -11.99 1.40 0.40
C TRP A 223 -12.03 -0.03 -0.14
N ASN A 224 -13.22 -0.54 -0.48
CA ASN A 224 -13.40 -1.80 -1.20
C ASN A 224 -12.79 -1.79 -2.61
N ASP A 225 -12.56 -0.61 -3.19
CA ASP A 225 -11.95 -0.43 -4.49
C ASP A 225 -10.42 -0.15 -4.41
N ILE A 226 -9.79 -0.31 -3.24
CA ILE A 226 -8.38 0.08 -3.00
C ILE A 226 -7.39 -0.53 -3.98
N TRP A 227 -7.66 -1.72 -4.51
CA TRP A 227 -6.79 -2.34 -5.50
C TRP A 227 -6.63 -1.51 -6.77
N LEU A 228 -7.59 -0.64 -7.11
CA LEU A 228 -7.46 0.26 -8.25
C LEU A 228 -6.28 1.22 -8.09
N LYS A 229 -6.02 1.72 -6.88
CA LYS A 229 -4.83 2.55 -6.64
C LYS A 229 -3.59 1.67 -6.46
N GLU A 230 -3.65 0.67 -5.58
CA GLU A 230 -2.48 -0.10 -5.17
C GLU A 230 -1.98 -1.06 -6.26
N GLY A 231 -2.90 -1.72 -6.97
CA GLY A 231 -2.57 -2.63 -8.06
C GLY A 231 -1.95 -1.92 -9.25
N PHE A 232 -2.45 -0.73 -9.61
CA PHE A 232 -1.86 0.08 -10.68
C PHE A 232 -0.52 0.70 -10.28
N ALA A 233 -0.40 1.22 -9.06
CA ALA A 233 0.89 1.71 -8.56
C ALA A 233 1.92 0.59 -8.51
N LYS A 234 1.52 -0.60 -8.05
CA LYS A 234 2.36 -1.79 -8.04
C LYS A 234 2.77 -2.21 -9.45
N TYR A 235 1.83 -2.22 -10.40
CA TYR A 235 2.14 -2.52 -11.80
C TYR A 235 3.10 -1.51 -12.42
N SER A 236 3.01 -0.24 -11.99
CA SER A 236 3.88 0.84 -12.47
C SER A 236 5.33 0.69 -12.05
N GLU A 237 5.62 -0.05 -10.97
CA GLU A 237 6.99 -0.51 -10.67
C GLU A 237 7.56 -1.34 -11.83
N GLY A 238 6.75 -2.25 -12.39
CA GLY A 238 7.12 -3.08 -13.53
C GLY A 238 7.20 -2.27 -14.84
N LEU A 239 6.28 -1.32 -15.05
CA LEU A 239 6.33 -0.41 -16.20
C LEU A 239 7.57 0.49 -16.19
N TRP A 240 8.03 0.88 -15.00
CA TRP A 240 9.30 1.60 -14.85
C TRP A 240 10.51 0.75 -15.23
N GLN A 241 10.53 -0.53 -14.81
CA GLN A 241 11.55 -1.47 -15.29
C GLN A 241 11.49 -1.68 -16.81
N GLU A 242 10.27 -1.76 -17.38
CA GLU A 242 10.06 -1.84 -18.83
C GLU A 242 10.67 -0.63 -19.55
N HIS A 243 10.49 0.57 -19.00
CA HIS A 243 11.05 1.80 -19.55
C HIS A 243 12.58 1.77 -19.57
N LYS A 244 13.21 1.37 -18.46
CA LYS A 244 14.67 1.37 -18.32
C LYS A 244 15.37 0.26 -19.09
N GLU A 245 14.80 -0.95 -19.06
CA GLU A 245 15.49 -2.18 -19.44
C GLU A 245 14.74 -2.98 -20.53
N GLY A 246 13.56 -2.52 -20.94
CA GLY A 246 12.75 -3.13 -21.98
C GLY A 246 11.84 -4.25 -21.48
N ARG A 247 11.10 -4.85 -22.41
CA ARG A 247 10.03 -5.83 -22.11
C ARG A 247 10.48 -7.02 -21.28
N ALA A 248 11.70 -7.51 -21.49
CA ALA A 248 12.21 -8.66 -20.73
C ALA A 248 12.31 -8.38 -19.22
N ALA A 249 12.58 -7.14 -18.81
CA ALA A 249 12.61 -6.76 -17.40
C ALA A 249 11.20 -6.72 -16.78
N LEU A 250 10.20 -6.26 -17.56
CA LEU A 250 8.80 -6.37 -17.15
C LEU A 250 8.38 -7.84 -17.02
N ASP A 251 8.72 -8.68 -17.99
CA ASP A 251 8.36 -10.10 -17.96
C ASP A 251 8.97 -10.78 -16.72
N ALA A 252 10.24 -10.50 -16.40
CA ALA A 252 10.89 -10.99 -15.18
C ALA A 252 10.23 -10.46 -13.90
N TRP A 253 9.80 -9.20 -13.88
CA TRP A 253 9.06 -8.61 -12.77
C TRP A 253 7.71 -9.30 -12.57
N VAL A 254 6.98 -9.62 -13.65
CA VAL A 254 5.69 -10.31 -13.60
C VAL A 254 5.86 -11.74 -13.07
N VAL A 255 6.85 -12.48 -13.59
CA VAL A 255 7.18 -13.83 -13.09
C VAL A 255 7.48 -13.76 -11.59
N SER A 256 8.35 -12.83 -11.16
CA SER A 256 8.69 -12.70 -9.73
C SER A 256 7.48 -12.37 -8.85
N ASN A 257 6.54 -11.54 -9.32
CA ASN A 257 5.33 -11.23 -8.55
C ASN A 257 4.36 -12.41 -8.51
N PHE A 258 4.19 -13.13 -9.63
CA PHE A 258 3.39 -14.36 -9.66
C PHE A 258 3.98 -15.41 -8.71
N GLU A 259 5.29 -15.66 -8.80
CA GLU A 259 6.01 -16.57 -7.91
C GLU A 259 5.94 -16.15 -6.44
N SER A 260 5.92 -14.86 -6.14
CA SER A 260 5.77 -14.39 -4.77
C SER A 260 4.40 -14.73 -4.18
N LEU A 261 3.34 -14.76 -5.00
CA LEU A 261 2.00 -15.16 -4.58
C LEU A 261 1.85 -16.68 -4.54
N MET A 262 2.44 -17.39 -5.49
CA MET A 262 2.28 -18.84 -5.63
C MET A 262 3.28 -19.66 -4.80
N GLY A 263 4.50 -19.14 -4.60
CA GLY A 263 5.64 -19.87 -4.02
C GLY A 263 6.02 -19.48 -2.58
N VAL A 264 5.45 -18.40 -2.03
CA VAL A 264 5.86 -17.86 -0.73
C VAL A 264 4.64 -17.67 0.19
N THR A 265 4.43 -18.62 1.10
CA THR A 265 3.50 -18.41 2.22
C THR A 265 4.20 -17.55 3.28
N TYR A 266 3.75 -16.30 3.44
CA TYR A 266 4.07 -15.52 4.65
C TYR A 266 3.04 -15.90 5.70
N VAL A 267 3.41 -16.47 6.84
CA VAL A 267 2.44 -16.62 7.92
C VAL A 267 2.75 -15.64 9.05
N VAL A 268 1.99 -14.56 9.14
CA VAL A 268 2.06 -13.70 10.32
C VAL A 268 1.37 -14.43 11.48
N LYS A 269 1.85 -14.25 12.72
CA LYS A 269 1.42 -15.00 13.91
C LYS A 269 -0.12 -15.17 14.07
N PRO A 270 -0.99 -14.19 13.74
CA PRO A 270 -2.45 -14.38 13.78
C PRO A 270 -2.97 -15.35 12.70
N GLN A 271 -2.40 -15.30 11.50
CA GLN A 271 -2.82 -16.10 10.35
C GLN A 271 -2.36 -17.56 10.48
N PHE A 272 -1.30 -17.83 11.27
CA PHE A 272 -0.82 -19.21 11.49
C PHE A 272 -1.78 -20.02 12.34
N ALA A 273 -2.38 -19.40 13.36
CA ALA A 273 -3.42 -20.04 14.16
C ALA A 273 -4.66 -20.34 13.29
N THR A 274 -5.13 -19.36 12.51
CA THR A 274 -6.24 -19.56 11.56
C THR A 274 -5.91 -20.60 10.50
N TYR A 275 -4.68 -20.63 10.00
CA TYR A 275 -4.20 -21.65 9.07
C TYR A 275 -4.27 -23.04 9.68
N LEU A 276 -3.72 -23.24 10.89
CA LEU A 276 -3.79 -24.51 11.62
C LEU A 276 -5.24 -24.93 11.93
N ASP A 277 -6.11 -23.99 12.28
CA ASP A 277 -7.54 -24.22 12.54
C ASP A 277 -8.33 -24.54 11.26
N SER A 278 -7.92 -23.96 10.12
CA SER A 278 -8.54 -24.19 8.80
C SER A 278 -8.15 -25.53 8.17
N MET A 279 -7.14 -26.22 8.72
CA MET A 279 -6.80 -27.59 8.33
C MET A 279 -7.90 -28.53 8.84
N GLU A 280 -9.03 -28.60 8.13
CA GLU A 280 -10.13 -29.55 8.36
C GLU A 280 -9.76 -31.03 8.05
N ALA A 281 -8.51 -31.43 8.30
CA ALA A 281 -8.08 -32.83 8.31
C ALA A 281 -8.36 -33.45 9.70
N PRO A 282 -8.54 -34.78 9.83
CA PRO A 282 -8.85 -35.39 11.13
C PRO A 282 -7.79 -35.00 12.15
N ALA A 283 -8.16 -34.90 13.44
CA ALA A 283 -7.22 -34.59 14.51
C ALA A 283 -5.97 -35.49 14.38
N VAL A 284 -4.85 -34.91 13.92
CA VAL A 284 -3.63 -35.68 13.71
C VAL A 284 -2.74 -35.47 14.91
N THR A 285 -2.34 -36.57 15.51
CA THR A 285 -1.34 -36.61 16.55
C THR A 285 0.03 -36.34 15.94
N VAL A 286 0.62 -35.21 16.31
CA VAL A 286 1.98 -34.79 15.97
C VAL A 286 2.91 -35.26 17.08
N SER A 287 3.98 -35.99 16.72
CA SER A 287 4.93 -36.50 17.71
C SER A 287 5.90 -35.41 18.18
N ALA A 288 6.57 -35.66 19.30
CA ALA A 288 7.65 -34.81 19.80
C ALA A 288 8.80 -34.67 18.77
N GLU A 289 9.07 -35.72 17.99
CA GLU A 289 10.06 -35.71 16.91
C GLU A 289 9.63 -34.81 15.75
N ASP A 290 8.35 -34.85 15.38
CA ASP A 290 7.80 -33.99 14.33
C ASP A 290 7.78 -32.52 14.73
N VAL A 291 7.46 -32.22 16.00
CA VAL A 291 7.56 -30.86 16.55
C VAL A 291 9.02 -30.38 16.55
N ALA A 292 9.98 -31.24 16.89
CA ALA A 292 11.40 -30.90 16.82
C ALA A 292 11.85 -30.60 15.38
N ALA A 293 11.40 -31.41 14.41
CA ALA A 293 11.69 -31.21 13.00
C ALA A 293 11.10 -29.90 12.46
N LEU A 294 9.87 -29.54 12.88
CA LEU A 294 9.24 -28.26 12.57
C LEU A 294 10.07 -27.08 13.07
N LEU A 295 10.50 -27.13 14.34
CA LEU A 295 11.23 -26.03 14.98
C LEU A 295 12.69 -25.90 14.51
N ALA A 296 13.22 -26.93 13.87
CA ALA A 296 14.56 -26.93 13.27
C ALA A 296 14.62 -26.23 11.90
N LEU A 297 13.46 -25.87 11.32
CA LEU A 297 13.42 -25.12 10.07
C LEU A 297 13.88 -23.67 10.30
N PRO A 298 14.51 -23.03 9.29
CA PRO A 298 14.88 -21.62 9.37
C PRO A 298 13.63 -20.74 9.57
N MET A 299 13.62 -19.98 10.65
CA MET A 299 12.57 -19.05 11.04
C MET A 299 12.96 -17.65 10.63
N ILE A 300 12.11 -16.95 9.89
CA ILE A 300 12.43 -15.60 9.45
C ILE A 300 11.75 -14.57 10.35
N THR A 301 12.55 -13.71 10.98
CA THR A 301 12.08 -12.56 11.74
C THR A 301 12.13 -11.32 10.86
N VAL A 302 11.07 -10.52 10.88
CA VAL A 302 11.08 -9.15 10.34
C VAL A 302 11.10 -8.20 11.52
N THR A 303 12.13 -7.37 11.60
CA THR A 303 12.22 -6.31 12.61
C THR A 303 12.71 -5.08 11.88
N ASP A 304 11.97 -3.97 11.97
CA ASP A 304 12.32 -2.70 11.34
C ASP A 304 12.61 -2.81 9.83
N GLY A 305 11.83 -3.62 9.11
CA GLY A 305 12.01 -3.86 7.67
C GLY A 305 13.19 -4.77 7.30
N ALA A 306 14.04 -5.16 8.26
CA ALA A 306 15.13 -6.10 8.04
C ALA A 306 14.63 -7.55 8.14
N VAL A 307 14.97 -8.36 7.14
CA VAL A 307 14.62 -9.79 7.10
C VAL A 307 15.81 -10.60 7.59
N THR A 308 15.68 -11.24 8.76
CA THR A 308 16.72 -12.11 9.33
C THR A 308 16.24 -13.55 9.40
N SER A 309 17.06 -14.50 8.98
CA SER A 309 16.79 -15.93 9.15
C SER A 309 17.48 -16.42 10.41
N THR A 310 16.69 -16.84 11.40
CA THR A 310 17.13 -17.38 12.68
C THR A 310 16.76 -18.86 12.73
N VAL A 311 17.67 -19.72 13.15
CA VAL A 311 17.34 -21.13 13.46
C VAL A 311 17.28 -21.23 14.98
N LEU A 312 16.21 -21.82 15.50
CA LEU A 312 16.12 -22.06 16.95
C LEU A 312 17.31 -22.92 17.40
N THR A 313 17.86 -22.57 18.57
CA THR A 313 18.86 -23.38 19.21
C THR A 313 18.24 -24.71 19.66
N ALA A 314 19.05 -25.76 19.76
CA ALA A 314 18.58 -27.06 20.26
C ALA A 314 17.88 -26.94 21.63
N ALA A 315 18.34 -26.04 22.50
CA ALA A 315 17.72 -25.81 23.81
C ALA A 315 16.32 -25.17 23.73
N GLU A 316 16.09 -24.28 22.77
CA GLU A 316 14.77 -23.68 22.53
C GLU A 316 13.81 -24.71 21.93
N ILE A 317 14.29 -25.53 21.00
CA ILE A 317 13.53 -26.65 20.43
C ILE A 317 13.15 -27.63 21.54
N ASP A 318 14.10 -28.07 22.36
CA ASP A 318 13.89 -29.02 23.46
C ASP A 318 12.88 -28.49 24.50
N SER A 319 12.88 -27.18 24.75
CA SER A 319 11.93 -26.52 25.68
C SER A 319 10.47 -26.61 25.21
N VAL A 320 10.24 -26.52 23.90
CA VAL A 320 8.90 -26.67 23.32
C VAL A 320 8.53 -28.16 23.22
N VAL A 321 9.47 -29.00 22.76
CA VAL A 321 9.28 -30.45 22.62
C VAL A 321 8.98 -31.11 23.96
N ALA A 322 9.54 -30.63 25.07
CA ALA A 322 9.27 -31.13 26.42
C ALA A 322 7.80 -30.95 26.87
N GLN A 323 7.06 -30.04 26.22
CA GLN A 323 5.65 -29.80 26.49
C GLN A 323 4.73 -30.69 25.63
N VAL A 324 5.29 -31.43 24.67
CA VAL A 324 4.55 -32.39 23.83
C VAL A 324 4.37 -33.70 24.59
N PRO A 325 3.14 -34.18 24.80
CA PRO A 325 2.90 -35.45 25.48
C PRO A 325 3.56 -36.63 24.74
N ALA A 326 3.90 -37.70 25.44
CA ALA A 326 4.46 -38.91 24.82
C ALA A 326 3.50 -39.57 23.80
N ALA A 327 2.19 -39.32 23.96
CA ALA A 327 1.16 -39.73 23.01
C ALA A 327 1.02 -38.77 21.80
N GLY A 328 1.89 -37.76 21.69
CA GLY A 328 1.82 -36.64 20.75
C GLY A 328 0.81 -35.57 21.15
N ILE A 329 0.80 -34.48 20.40
CA ILE A 329 -0.16 -33.37 20.53
C ILE A 329 -1.02 -33.29 19.28
N LEU A 330 -2.28 -32.87 19.38
CA LEU A 330 -3.08 -32.65 18.17
C LEU A 330 -2.58 -31.42 17.42
N ASN A 331 -2.62 -31.47 16.10
CA ASN A 331 -2.27 -30.34 15.22
C ASN A 331 -2.97 -29.02 15.60
N ARG A 332 -4.25 -29.08 16.00
CA ARG A 332 -5.04 -27.92 16.46
C ARG A 332 -4.52 -27.28 17.76
N ASP A 333 -3.78 -28.04 18.56
CA ASP A 333 -3.26 -27.59 19.87
C ASP A 333 -1.80 -27.12 19.76
N LEU A 334 -1.23 -27.06 18.55
CA LEU A 334 0.13 -26.55 18.32
C LEU A 334 0.24 -25.03 18.51
N GLY A 335 -0.82 -24.27 18.20
CA GLY A 335 -0.80 -22.80 18.30
C GLY A 335 -0.31 -22.30 19.68
N PRO A 336 -0.92 -22.75 20.79
CA PRO A 336 -0.49 -22.38 22.14
C PRO A 336 0.94 -22.81 22.51
N LEU A 337 1.47 -23.89 21.93
CA LEU A 337 2.87 -24.32 22.15
C LEU A 337 3.88 -23.39 21.47
N LEU A 338 3.48 -22.80 20.35
CA LEU A 338 4.35 -21.99 19.49
C LEU A 338 4.24 -20.49 19.82
N GLU A 339 3.14 -20.07 20.46
CA GLU A 339 2.89 -18.69 20.88
C GLU A 339 4.00 -18.05 21.74
N PRO A 340 4.65 -18.77 22.69
CA PRO A 340 5.69 -18.19 23.56
C PRO A 340 7.03 -17.98 22.87
N LEU A 341 7.22 -18.49 21.65
CA LEU A 341 8.47 -18.30 20.91
C LEU A 341 8.64 -16.82 20.52
N PRO A 342 9.89 -16.29 20.51
CA PRO A 342 10.19 -14.86 20.41
C PRO A 342 9.98 -14.29 19.00
N PHE A 343 9.17 -14.93 18.17
CA PHE A 343 8.93 -14.54 16.79
C PHE A 343 7.59 -13.78 16.67
N GLU A 344 7.64 -12.63 16.01
CA GLU A 344 6.45 -11.83 15.66
C GLU A 344 5.70 -12.42 14.44
N ALA A 345 6.37 -13.24 13.61
CA ALA A 345 5.81 -13.94 12.46
C ALA A 345 6.48 -15.32 12.21
N TRP A 346 5.75 -16.25 11.64
CA TRP A 346 6.19 -17.59 11.23
C TRP A 346 6.29 -17.67 9.69
N LYS A 347 7.48 -17.62 9.11
CA LYS A 347 7.60 -17.79 7.65
C LYS A 347 7.94 -19.23 7.31
N LEU A 348 7.03 -19.89 6.59
CA LEU A 348 7.27 -21.18 5.95
C LEU A 348 7.09 -20.98 4.44
N THR A 349 8.10 -21.28 3.63
CA THR A 349 7.87 -21.44 2.18
C THR A 349 6.83 -22.54 1.94
N TRP A 350 6.17 -22.54 0.79
CA TRP A 350 5.23 -23.62 0.44
C TRP A 350 5.88 -25.00 0.58
N ASN A 351 7.14 -25.13 0.14
CA ASN A 351 7.93 -26.35 0.30
C ASN A 351 8.16 -26.73 1.77
N GLN A 352 8.32 -25.77 2.67
CA GLN A 352 8.45 -26.00 4.11
C GLN A 352 7.10 -26.39 4.74
N ALA A 353 6.00 -25.76 4.34
CA ALA A 353 4.65 -26.12 4.77
C ALA A 353 4.20 -27.50 4.24
N ALA A 354 4.56 -27.84 3.00
CA ALA A 354 4.30 -29.15 2.39
C ALA A 354 5.18 -30.25 3.00
N ALA A 355 6.46 -29.97 3.27
CA ALA A 355 7.34 -30.88 4.01
C ALA A 355 6.82 -31.14 5.43
N LEU A 356 6.33 -30.10 6.11
CA LEU A 356 5.71 -30.21 7.43
C LEU A 356 4.47 -31.12 7.40
N ARG A 357 3.53 -30.89 6.46
CA ARG A 357 2.31 -31.68 6.28
C ARG A 357 2.61 -33.15 6.00
N THR A 358 3.61 -33.40 5.16
CA THR A 358 4.07 -34.75 4.84
C THR A 358 4.64 -35.46 6.08
N HIS A 359 5.39 -34.72 6.92
CA HIS A 359 5.95 -35.26 8.16
C HIS A 359 4.86 -35.61 9.18
N VAL A 360 3.84 -34.75 9.33
CA VAL A 360 2.72 -34.98 10.26
C VAL A 360 1.60 -35.86 9.68
N GLY A 361 1.83 -36.55 8.55
CA GLY A 361 0.88 -37.54 8.01
C GLY A 361 -0.39 -36.97 7.39
N ILE A 362 -0.44 -35.67 7.08
CA ILE A 362 -1.55 -35.01 6.39
C ILE A 362 -1.31 -35.10 4.89
N LYS A 363 -2.21 -35.79 4.17
CA LYS A 363 -2.16 -35.84 2.70
C LYS A 363 -2.45 -34.46 2.12
N GLN A 364 -1.61 -34.03 1.19
CA GLN A 364 -1.79 -32.80 0.45
C GLN A 364 -2.87 -33.02 -0.62
N GLU A 365 -4.01 -32.35 -0.48
CA GLU A 365 -5.00 -32.25 -1.55
C GLU A 365 -4.75 -30.93 -2.31
N ALA A 366 -4.93 -30.92 -3.63
CA ALA A 366 -4.71 -29.73 -4.45
C ALA A 366 -5.57 -28.51 -4.01
N SER A 367 -6.73 -28.78 -3.40
CA SER A 367 -7.61 -27.78 -2.81
C SER A 367 -6.99 -27.00 -1.63
N ASP A 368 -6.00 -27.58 -0.94
CA ASP A 368 -5.40 -26.94 0.22
C ASP A 368 -4.45 -25.80 -0.19
N PHE A 369 -3.70 -25.99 -1.27
CA PHE A 369 -2.89 -24.93 -1.88
C PHE A 369 -3.73 -23.75 -2.30
N ASP A 370 -4.80 -24.07 -3.03
CA ASP A 370 -5.77 -23.13 -3.56
C ASP A 370 -6.45 -22.31 -2.42
N LEU A 371 -6.80 -22.96 -1.30
CA LEU A 371 -7.34 -22.29 -0.11
C LEU A 371 -6.32 -21.34 0.54
N ILE A 372 -5.06 -21.77 0.66
CA ILE A 372 -4.00 -20.99 1.30
C ILE A 372 -3.69 -19.73 0.51
N VAL A 373 -3.50 -19.85 -0.80
CA VAL A 373 -3.30 -18.70 -1.69
C VAL A 373 -4.49 -17.74 -1.58
N SER A 374 -5.73 -18.25 -1.49
CA SER A 374 -6.91 -17.39 -1.33
C SER A 374 -6.99 -16.61 -0.01
N ILE A 375 -6.33 -17.08 1.06
CA ILE A 375 -6.25 -16.38 2.34
C ILE A 375 -5.19 -15.28 2.30
N PHE A 376 -4.05 -15.54 1.64
CA PHE A 376 -2.90 -14.63 1.61
C PHE A 376 -2.95 -13.60 0.48
N ALA A 377 -3.52 -13.99 -0.64
CA ALA A 377 -3.77 -13.17 -1.81
C ALA A 377 -5.26 -13.17 -2.12
N PRO A 378 -6.10 -12.69 -1.18
CA PRO A 378 -7.53 -12.70 -1.38
C PRO A 378 -7.88 -11.87 -2.62
N PRO A 379 -8.99 -12.21 -3.29
CA PRO A 379 -9.44 -11.47 -4.45
C PRO A 379 -9.55 -9.98 -4.11
N PRO A 380 -9.01 -9.07 -4.95
CA PRO A 380 -9.03 -7.63 -4.69
C PRO A 380 -10.37 -7.05 -4.21
N ASP A 381 -11.51 -7.51 -4.73
CA ASP A 381 -12.85 -7.04 -4.35
C ASP A 381 -13.35 -7.62 -3.01
N SER A 382 -12.56 -8.43 -2.29
CA SER A 382 -12.95 -8.98 -0.98
C SER A 382 -12.81 -7.97 0.17
N VAL A 383 -12.19 -6.81 -0.07
CA VAL A 383 -12.04 -5.74 0.94
C VAL A 383 -13.42 -5.18 1.26
N GLN A 384 -13.97 -5.50 2.44
CA GLN A 384 -15.33 -5.10 2.83
C GLN A 384 -15.36 -3.96 3.86
N SER A 385 -14.22 -3.61 4.42
CA SER A 385 -14.07 -2.58 5.45
C SER A 385 -12.76 -1.83 5.25
N ALA A 386 -12.64 -0.69 5.91
CA ALA A 386 -11.37 0.03 5.99
C ALA A 386 -10.37 -0.64 6.98
N ASP A 387 -10.43 -1.97 7.12
CA ASP A 387 -9.52 -2.75 7.97
C ASP A 387 -8.16 -2.86 7.27
N PRO A 388 -7.11 -2.26 7.84
CA PRO A 388 -5.80 -2.18 7.21
C PRO A 388 -5.13 -3.54 7.03
N SER A 389 -5.48 -4.54 7.86
CA SER A 389 -4.96 -5.91 7.72
C SER A 389 -5.42 -6.60 6.42
N VAL A 390 -6.51 -6.12 5.82
CA VAL A 390 -7.07 -6.65 4.57
C VAL A 390 -6.76 -5.72 3.40
N MET A 391 -6.85 -4.40 3.62
CA MET A 391 -6.59 -3.36 2.61
C MET A 391 -5.18 -3.42 2.03
N TYR A 392 -4.17 -3.71 2.87
CA TYR A 392 -2.77 -3.69 2.43
C TYR A 392 -2.18 -5.08 2.18
N SER A 393 -3.02 -6.01 1.72
CA SER A 393 -2.63 -7.41 1.49
C SER A 393 -1.95 -7.62 0.12
N PRO A 394 -1.13 -8.69 -0.04
CA PRO A 394 -0.58 -9.07 -1.34
C PRO A 394 -1.65 -9.30 -2.44
N GLY A 395 -2.88 -9.63 -2.07
CA GLY A 395 -4.02 -9.73 -3.00
C GLY A 395 -4.37 -8.39 -3.65
N VAL A 396 -4.35 -7.31 -2.86
CA VAL A 396 -4.61 -5.96 -3.35
C VAL A 396 -3.47 -5.46 -4.24
N TYR A 397 -2.22 -5.63 -3.81
CA TYR A 397 -1.04 -5.15 -4.54
C TYR A 397 -0.64 -6.04 -5.72
N ASN A 398 -0.13 -7.24 -5.42
CA ASN A 398 0.51 -8.10 -6.40
C ASN A 398 -0.53 -8.71 -7.34
N ARG A 399 -1.64 -9.25 -6.82
CA ARG A 399 -2.70 -9.81 -7.68
C ARG A 399 -3.41 -8.73 -8.48
N GLY A 400 -3.63 -7.54 -7.91
CA GLY A 400 -4.10 -6.37 -8.65
C GLY A 400 -3.18 -5.99 -9.81
N ALA A 401 -1.85 -5.95 -9.59
CA ALA A 401 -0.89 -5.67 -10.65
C ALA A 401 -0.85 -6.75 -11.74
N LEU A 402 -0.91 -8.02 -11.34
CA LEU A 402 -0.98 -9.14 -12.28
C LEU A 402 -2.27 -9.12 -13.09
N ALA A 403 -3.40 -8.70 -12.50
CA ALA A 403 -4.65 -8.49 -13.24
C ALA A 403 -4.50 -7.43 -14.34
N MET A 404 -3.81 -6.32 -14.06
CA MET A 404 -3.53 -5.29 -15.07
C MET A 404 -2.60 -5.79 -16.16
N HIS A 405 -1.57 -6.56 -15.82
CA HIS A 405 -0.72 -7.16 -16.84
C HIS A 405 -1.46 -8.21 -17.68
N ALA A 406 -2.29 -9.06 -17.06
CA ALA A 406 -3.10 -10.04 -17.76
C ALA A 406 -4.12 -9.37 -18.70
N LEU A 407 -4.70 -8.23 -18.29
CA LEU A 407 -5.55 -7.43 -19.17
C LEU A 407 -4.74 -6.90 -20.36
N ARG A 408 -3.54 -6.37 -20.13
CA ARG A 408 -2.63 -5.91 -21.20
C ARG A 408 -2.28 -7.02 -22.19
N LEU A 409 -2.02 -8.22 -21.71
CA LEU A 409 -1.79 -9.39 -22.56
C LEU A 409 -3.05 -9.76 -23.36
N ARG A 410 -4.23 -9.69 -22.74
CA ARG A 410 -5.51 -10.07 -23.35
C ARG A 410 -5.96 -9.14 -24.47
N VAL A 411 -5.82 -7.82 -24.29
CA VAL A 411 -6.31 -6.80 -25.24
C VAL A 411 -5.22 -6.18 -26.12
N GLY A 412 -3.95 -6.43 -25.80
CA GLY A 412 -2.78 -5.85 -26.46
C GLY A 412 -2.38 -4.48 -25.89
N ASP A 413 -1.10 -4.12 -26.06
CA ASP A 413 -0.49 -2.92 -25.49
C ASP A 413 -1.21 -1.62 -25.86
N GLU A 414 -1.50 -1.41 -27.15
CA GLU A 414 -2.17 -0.19 -27.65
C GLU A 414 -3.56 -0.02 -27.03
N THR A 415 -4.37 -1.09 -27.05
CA THR A 415 -5.71 -1.10 -26.46
C THR A 415 -5.66 -0.90 -24.95
N PHE A 416 -4.70 -1.52 -24.25
CA PHE A 416 -4.58 -1.39 -22.81
C PHE A 416 -4.30 0.06 -22.38
N PHE A 417 -3.34 0.73 -23.00
CA PHE A 417 -3.07 2.12 -22.66
C PHE A 417 -4.19 3.05 -23.13
N ALA A 418 -4.92 2.72 -24.22
CA ALA A 418 -6.14 3.43 -24.59
C ALA A 418 -7.26 3.29 -23.54
N ILE A 419 -7.40 2.12 -22.89
CA ILE A 419 -8.32 1.91 -21.77
C ILE A 419 -7.94 2.82 -20.59
N VAL A 420 -6.66 2.82 -20.21
CA VAL A 420 -6.15 3.62 -19.09
C VAL A 420 -6.37 5.12 -19.34
N GLN A 421 -6.04 5.61 -20.54
CA GLN A 421 -6.25 7.01 -20.91
C GLN A 421 -7.74 7.36 -20.94
N SER A 422 -8.59 6.50 -21.52
CA SER A 422 -10.05 6.69 -21.53
C SER A 422 -10.66 6.71 -20.14
N TYR A 423 -10.10 5.95 -19.19
CA TYR A 423 -10.50 5.97 -17.80
C TYR A 423 -10.21 7.34 -17.17
N PHE A 424 -9.02 7.89 -17.40
CA PHE A 424 -8.67 9.23 -16.91
C PHE A 424 -9.44 10.36 -17.59
N GLU A 425 -9.75 10.23 -18.89
CA GLU A 425 -10.60 11.20 -19.60
C GLU A 425 -12.01 11.28 -19.00
N ARG A 426 -12.55 10.16 -18.50
CA ARG A 426 -13.92 10.08 -17.97
C ARG A 426 -14.02 10.45 -16.50
N PHE A 427 -13.04 10.05 -15.70
CA PHE A 427 -13.10 10.12 -14.24
C PHE A 427 -12.09 11.07 -13.62
N GLY A 428 -11.20 11.67 -14.43
CA GLY A 428 -10.16 12.59 -13.99
C GLY A 428 -10.67 13.71 -13.08
N GLY A 429 -9.98 13.91 -11.97
CA GLY A 429 -10.36 14.85 -10.91
C GLY A 429 -11.46 14.35 -9.98
N GLY A 430 -12.18 13.30 -10.37
CA GLY A 430 -13.33 12.73 -9.66
C GLY A 430 -13.02 11.40 -8.98
N VAL A 431 -14.01 10.51 -9.03
CA VAL A 431 -14.07 9.27 -8.26
C VAL A 431 -14.50 8.12 -9.17
N ALA A 432 -13.86 6.96 -9.06
CA ALA A 432 -14.26 5.73 -9.74
C ALA A 432 -14.04 4.48 -8.87
N GLY A 433 -14.66 3.38 -9.28
CA GLY A 433 -14.55 2.06 -8.66
C GLY A 433 -14.38 0.96 -9.71
N SER A 434 -14.27 -0.28 -9.24
CA SER A 434 -13.85 -1.43 -10.06
C SER A 434 -14.75 -1.67 -11.27
N ASP A 435 -16.07 -1.53 -11.08
CA ASP A 435 -17.05 -1.66 -12.16
C ASP A 435 -16.92 -0.57 -13.24
N ASP A 436 -16.45 0.63 -12.89
CA ASP A 436 -16.26 1.71 -13.86
C ASP A 436 -15.06 1.41 -14.77
N LEU A 437 -13.95 0.93 -14.20
CA LEU A 437 -12.79 0.48 -14.99
C LEU A 437 -13.18 -0.68 -15.91
N ALA A 438 -13.92 -1.67 -15.38
CA ALA A 438 -14.38 -2.81 -16.17
C ALA A 438 -15.26 -2.39 -17.35
N ALA A 439 -16.15 -1.41 -17.13
CA ALA A 439 -16.97 -0.84 -18.20
C ALA A 439 -16.14 -0.12 -19.26
N VAL A 440 -15.16 0.70 -18.87
CA VAL A 440 -14.24 1.36 -19.83
C VAL A 440 -13.44 0.31 -20.61
N ALA A 441 -12.92 -0.70 -19.92
CA ALA A 441 -12.15 -1.77 -20.54
C ALA A 441 -12.97 -2.52 -21.60
N ALA A 442 -14.20 -2.91 -21.28
CA ALA A 442 -15.09 -3.59 -22.22
C ALA A 442 -15.46 -2.71 -23.42
N GLU A 443 -15.74 -1.42 -23.19
CA GLU A 443 -16.09 -0.49 -24.27
C GLU A 443 -14.93 -0.26 -25.24
N VAL A 444 -13.73 0.04 -24.72
CA VAL A 444 -12.57 0.40 -25.55
C VAL A 444 -12.00 -0.83 -26.26
N SER A 445 -11.98 -1.99 -25.61
CA SER A 445 -11.52 -3.24 -26.24
C SER A 445 -12.53 -3.85 -27.21
N GLY A 446 -13.83 -3.55 -27.04
CA GLY A 446 -14.91 -4.23 -27.75
C GLY A 446 -15.13 -5.69 -27.33
N GLU A 447 -14.54 -6.11 -26.20
CA GLU A 447 -14.65 -7.46 -25.66
C GLU A 447 -15.57 -7.54 -24.44
N ASP A 448 -16.23 -8.68 -24.24
CA ASP A 448 -16.87 -9.00 -22.96
C ASP A 448 -15.81 -9.48 -21.96
N LEU A 449 -15.48 -8.63 -20.99
CA LEU A 449 -14.47 -8.87 -19.97
C LEU A 449 -15.08 -9.29 -18.62
N SER A 450 -16.37 -9.62 -18.58
CA SER A 450 -17.08 -9.95 -17.33
C SER A 450 -16.42 -11.13 -16.60
N ASP A 451 -16.14 -12.22 -17.33
CA ASP A 451 -15.49 -13.41 -16.78
C ASP A 451 -14.04 -13.14 -16.39
N PHE A 452 -13.35 -12.27 -17.14
CA PHE A 452 -11.97 -11.86 -16.84
C PHE A 452 -11.90 -11.15 -15.48
N PHE A 453 -12.70 -10.10 -15.28
CA PHE A 453 -12.70 -9.36 -14.02
C PHE A 453 -13.25 -10.21 -12.87
N ALA A 454 -14.22 -11.09 -13.11
CA ALA A 454 -14.67 -12.04 -12.10
C ALA A 454 -13.53 -12.96 -11.64
N ALA A 455 -12.77 -13.55 -12.57
CA ALA A 455 -11.64 -14.42 -12.24
C ALA A 455 -10.53 -13.68 -11.48
N TRP A 456 -10.17 -12.47 -11.92
CA TRP A 456 -9.05 -11.75 -11.33
C TRP A 456 -9.39 -11.02 -10.03
N LEU A 457 -10.60 -10.47 -9.91
CA LEU A 457 -10.98 -9.59 -8.79
C LEU A 457 -11.85 -10.25 -7.74
N LYS A 458 -12.56 -11.33 -8.07
CA LYS A 458 -13.62 -11.91 -7.20
C LYS A 458 -13.41 -13.38 -6.87
N ASP A 459 -12.86 -14.17 -7.80
CA ASP A 459 -12.61 -15.59 -7.57
C ASP A 459 -11.57 -15.77 -6.45
N PRO A 460 -11.83 -16.57 -5.40
CA PRO A 460 -10.81 -16.87 -4.39
C PRO A 460 -9.54 -17.49 -5.00
N LEU A 461 -9.65 -18.23 -6.10
CA LEU A 461 -8.52 -18.88 -6.74
C LEU A 461 -7.76 -17.91 -7.64
N MET A 462 -6.44 -17.96 -7.55
CA MET A 462 -5.57 -17.22 -8.46
C MET A 462 -5.72 -17.77 -9.89
N PRO A 463 -5.95 -16.91 -10.91
CA PRO A 463 -5.90 -17.31 -12.31
C PRO A 463 -4.48 -17.59 -12.80
N ASP A 464 -4.36 -18.44 -13.81
CA ASP A 464 -3.10 -18.66 -14.54
C ASP A 464 -2.81 -17.50 -15.51
N ILE A 465 -1.56 -17.38 -15.98
CA ILE A 465 -1.17 -16.49 -17.08
C ILE A 465 -0.52 -17.35 -18.20
N PRO A 466 -1.33 -18.03 -19.03
CA PRO A 466 -0.85 -18.99 -20.03
C PRO A 466 0.09 -18.38 -21.07
N GLU A 467 -0.11 -17.10 -21.43
CA GLU A 467 0.71 -16.35 -22.38
C GLU A 467 2.17 -16.25 -21.95
N MET A 468 2.41 -16.35 -20.63
CA MET A 468 3.75 -16.33 -20.02
C MET A 468 4.19 -17.70 -19.52
N GLY A 469 3.38 -18.74 -19.69
CA GLY A 469 3.65 -20.08 -19.17
C GLY A 469 3.59 -20.17 -17.65
N LEU A 470 2.83 -19.28 -17.00
CA LEU A 470 2.68 -19.25 -15.54
C LEU A 470 1.41 -20.00 -15.15
N TYR A 471 1.57 -21.21 -14.63
CA TYR A 471 0.48 -22.05 -14.17
C TYR A 471 0.61 -22.30 -12.67
N LYS A 472 -0.47 -22.12 -11.92
CA LYS A 472 -0.49 -22.40 -10.48
C LYS A 472 -0.12 -23.84 -10.14
N GLU A 473 -0.37 -24.79 -11.05
CA GLU A 473 -0.04 -26.20 -10.86
C GLU A 473 1.47 -26.45 -10.78
N ASP A 474 2.29 -25.61 -11.40
CA ASP A 474 3.75 -25.72 -11.36
C ASP A 474 4.33 -25.37 -9.98
N TYR A 475 3.51 -24.78 -9.10
CA TYR A 475 3.86 -24.35 -7.75
C TYR A 475 3.22 -25.22 -6.64
N ARG A 476 2.48 -26.27 -7.02
CA ARG A 476 1.78 -27.18 -6.09
C ARG A 476 2.70 -28.16 -5.36
#